data_AF-A0A962R2Y5-F1
#
_entry.id   AF-A0A962R2Y5-F1
#
_cell.length_a   1.000
_cell.length_b   1.000
_cell.length_c   1.000
_cell.angle_alpha   90.00
_cell.angle_beta   90.00
_cell.angle_gamma   90.00
#
_symmetry.space_group_name_H-M   'P 1'
#
loop_
_entity.id
_entity.type
_entity.pdbx_description
1 polymer ?
#
loop_
_entity_poly.entity_id
_entity_poly.type
_entity_poly.pdbx_seq_one_letter_code
_entity_poly.pdbx_strand_id
1 'polypeptide(L)'
;PFGACPVCDGLGVELFFDERLVVPDVTLTLAGGALAPWAKSKSPYFTQTIDALSKHYGFDKRKRWKDLPEEVQKLFLYGSGQEEIRFRFDEGGRVYEVSRSFEGIIPNMERRYRETDSAWSREEMERYQNNRPCGACSGYRLKPEALAVKIGGLHVGQVVEMSIKEAFAWVETVPATLSNQKNEIARAILKEIRERLGFLVNVGLEYLTLSRAAGTL
;
A
#
# COMPACT_ATOMS: atom_id res chain seq x y z
N PRO A 1 15.33 4.27 13.86
CA PRO A 1 15.65 3.33 14.96
C PRO A 1 14.90 3.59 16.30
N PHE A 2 15.00 4.78 16.92
CA PHE A 2 14.43 4.99 18.27
C PHE A 2 12.93 5.33 18.28
N GLY A 3 12.48 6.30 17.48
CA GLY A 3 11.08 6.76 17.46
C GLY A 3 10.25 6.39 16.22
N ALA A 4 10.86 5.76 15.22
CA ALA A 4 10.19 5.36 13.98
C ALA A 4 9.22 4.20 14.21
N CYS A 5 8.09 4.20 13.51
CA CYS A 5 7.15 3.09 13.51
C CYS A 5 7.87 1.81 13.05
N PRO A 6 7.85 0.71 13.84
CA PRO A 6 8.59 -0.50 13.52
C PRO A 6 7.99 -1.29 12.36
N VAL A 7 6.71 -1.06 12.03
CA VAL A 7 6.00 -1.80 10.97
C VAL A 7 6.36 -1.28 9.58
N CYS A 8 6.47 0.03 9.42
CA CYS A 8 6.78 0.67 8.14
C CYS A 8 8.18 1.32 8.11
N ASP A 9 9.02 1.06 9.12
CA ASP A 9 10.32 1.72 9.34
C ASP A 9 10.30 3.26 9.18
N GLY A 10 9.22 3.88 9.65
CA GLY A 10 9.02 5.33 9.53
C GLY A 10 8.64 5.85 8.13
N LEU A 11 8.32 4.99 7.17
CA LEU A 11 7.78 5.41 5.86
C LEU A 11 6.38 6.01 5.97
N GLY A 12 5.57 5.53 6.92
CA GLY A 12 4.17 5.96 7.13
C GLY A 12 3.19 5.31 6.17
N VAL A 13 3.69 4.53 5.22
CA VAL A 13 2.89 3.81 4.23
C VAL A 13 3.16 2.32 4.32
N GLU A 14 2.14 1.55 3.98
CA GLU A 14 2.25 0.13 3.67
C GLU A 14 2.08 -0.04 2.16
N LEU A 15 3.01 -0.80 1.57
CA LEU A 15 2.90 -1.30 0.21
C LEU A 15 1.95 -2.50 0.24
N PHE A 16 0.97 -2.51 -0.64
CA PHE A 16 0.09 -3.66 -0.87
C PHE A 16 -0.16 -3.83 -2.36
N PHE A 17 -0.44 -5.06 -2.80
CA PHE A 17 -0.83 -5.31 -4.19
C PHE A 17 -2.29 -4.89 -4.40
N ASP A 18 -2.52 -3.94 -5.29
CA ASP A 18 -3.84 -3.38 -5.55
C ASP A 18 -4.54 -4.20 -6.65
N GLU A 19 -5.70 -4.76 -6.33
CA GLU A 19 -6.52 -5.54 -7.27
C GLU A 19 -6.77 -4.79 -8.59
N ARG A 20 -6.91 -3.45 -8.52
CA ARG A 20 -7.17 -2.60 -9.69
C ARG A 20 -5.96 -2.48 -10.60
N LEU A 21 -4.75 -2.68 -10.08
CA LEU A 21 -3.54 -2.74 -10.89
C LEU A 21 -3.30 -4.16 -11.43
N VAL A 22 -3.76 -5.19 -10.70
CA VAL A 22 -3.73 -6.59 -11.15
C VAL A 22 -4.75 -6.82 -12.28
N VAL A 23 -5.91 -6.17 -12.21
CA VAL A 23 -6.98 -6.23 -13.21
C VAL A 23 -7.36 -4.81 -13.67
N PRO A 24 -6.51 -4.17 -14.50
CA PRO A 24 -6.71 -2.78 -14.90
C PRO A 24 -7.88 -2.60 -15.88
N ASP A 25 -8.14 -3.60 -16.73
CA ASP A 25 -9.27 -3.59 -17.67
C ASP A 25 -10.21 -4.77 -17.40
N VAL A 26 -11.28 -4.48 -16.66
CA VAL A 26 -12.32 -5.45 -16.30
C VAL A 26 -13.22 -5.86 -17.48
N THR A 27 -13.04 -5.24 -18.66
CA THR A 27 -13.80 -5.57 -19.86
C THR A 27 -13.15 -6.66 -20.71
N LEU A 28 -11.91 -7.04 -20.38
CA LEU A 28 -11.22 -8.16 -21.03
C LEU A 28 -11.65 -9.51 -20.45
N THR A 29 -11.46 -10.57 -21.22
CA THR A 29 -11.59 -11.95 -20.74
C THR A 29 -10.29 -12.40 -20.08
N LEU A 30 -10.33 -13.52 -19.34
CA LEU A 30 -9.11 -14.10 -18.73
C LEU A 30 -8.04 -14.39 -19.79
N ALA A 31 -8.42 -15.03 -20.90
CA ALA A 31 -7.53 -15.31 -22.03
C ALA A 31 -7.14 -14.04 -22.82
N GLY A 32 -7.97 -12.99 -22.77
CA GLY A 32 -7.70 -11.69 -23.36
C GLY A 32 -6.76 -10.80 -22.55
N GLY A 33 -6.22 -11.30 -21.43
CA GLY A 33 -5.24 -10.58 -20.63
C GLY A 33 -5.84 -9.68 -19.54
N ALA A 34 -7.04 -9.99 -19.04
CA ALA A 34 -7.62 -9.27 -17.89
C ALA A 34 -6.68 -9.26 -16.67
N LEU A 35 -5.95 -10.36 -16.44
CA LEU A 35 -4.96 -10.49 -15.37
C LEU A 35 -3.61 -9.94 -15.86
N ALA A 36 -3.31 -8.68 -15.54
CA ALA A 36 -2.12 -7.99 -16.04
C ALA A 36 -0.78 -8.71 -15.74
N PRO A 37 -0.55 -9.30 -14.55
CA PRO A 37 0.66 -10.06 -14.27
C PRO A 37 0.85 -11.29 -15.18
N TRP A 38 -0.22 -11.82 -15.76
CA TRP A 38 -0.19 -12.99 -16.64
C TRP A 38 -0.29 -12.62 -18.12
N ALA A 39 -0.85 -11.45 -18.45
CA ALA A 39 -1.18 -11.04 -19.82
C ALA A 39 0.00 -11.04 -20.80
N LYS A 40 1.22 -10.69 -20.33
CA LYS A 40 2.43 -10.66 -21.17
C LYS A 40 3.15 -12.01 -21.26
N SER A 41 2.74 -13.00 -20.46
CA SER A 41 3.41 -14.30 -20.45
C SER A 41 2.95 -15.17 -21.61
N LYS A 42 3.92 -15.76 -22.31
CA LYS A 42 3.67 -16.78 -23.34
C LYS A 42 3.60 -18.20 -22.75
N SER A 43 3.69 -18.33 -21.43
CA SER A 43 3.73 -19.64 -20.79
C SER A 43 2.36 -20.34 -20.88
N PRO A 44 2.31 -21.59 -21.38
CA PRO A 44 1.09 -22.40 -21.37
C PRO A 44 0.52 -22.63 -19.97
N TYR A 45 1.36 -22.52 -18.94
CA TYR A 45 1.01 -22.72 -17.54
C TYR A 45 -0.23 -21.92 -17.11
N PHE A 46 -0.33 -20.65 -17.50
CA PHE A 46 -1.44 -19.79 -17.07
C PHE A 46 -2.76 -20.19 -17.71
N THR A 47 -2.74 -20.45 -19.02
CA THR A 47 -3.93 -20.94 -19.74
C THR A 47 -4.39 -22.29 -19.18
N GLN A 48 -3.45 -23.20 -18.92
CA GLN A 48 -3.76 -24.51 -18.32
C GLN A 48 -4.30 -24.40 -16.89
N THR A 49 -3.81 -23.41 -16.12
CA THR A 49 -4.34 -23.09 -14.78
C THR A 49 -5.78 -22.58 -14.87
N ILE A 50 -6.05 -21.60 -15.73
CA ILE A 50 -7.40 -21.07 -15.95
C ILE A 50 -8.37 -22.19 -16.36
N ASP A 51 -7.92 -23.11 -17.20
CA ASP A 51 -8.72 -24.24 -17.68
C ASP A 51 -9.06 -25.22 -16.56
N ALA A 52 -8.10 -25.54 -15.69
CA ALA A 52 -8.33 -26.38 -14.53
C ALA A 52 -9.31 -25.72 -13.54
N LEU A 53 -9.13 -24.43 -13.24
CA LEU A 53 -10.03 -23.67 -12.35
C LEU A 53 -11.45 -23.61 -12.92
N SER A 54 -11.59 -23.31 -14.22
CA SER A 54 -12.88 -23.26 -14.92
C SER A 54 -13.61 -24.59 -14.87
N LYS A 55 -12.88 -25.71 -15.05
CA LYS A 55 -13.47 -27.05 -14.97
C LYS A 55 -13.89 -27.43 -13.54
N HIS A 56 -13.09 -27.07 -12.54
CA HIS A 56 -13.35 -27.41 -11.14
C HIS A 56 -14.52 -26.62 -10.56
N TYR A 57 -14.55 -25.30 -10.76
CA TYR A 57 -15.59 -24.42 -10.22
C TYR A 57 -16.78 -24.19 -11.18
N GLY A 58 -16.71 -24.72 -12.40
CA GLY A 58 -17.83 -24.68 -13.35
C GLY A 58 -18.17 -23.29 -13.90
N PHE A 59 -17.21 -22.37 -13.99
CA PHE A 59 -17.42 -21.03 -14.56
C PHE A 59 -17.01 -20.94 -16.03
N ASP A 60 -17.66 -20.05 -16.78
CA ASP A 60 -17.31 -19.77 -18.18
C ASP A 60 -16.11 -18.81 -18.27
N LYS A 61 -14.94 -19.37 -18.58
CA LYS A 61 -13.68 -18.64 -18.76
C LYS A 61 -13.67 -17.66 -19.95
N ARG A 62 -14.66 -17.71 -20.85
CA ARG A 62 -14.80 -16.79 -21.99
C ARG A 62 -15.54 -15.50 -21.64
N LYS A 63 -16.12 -15.42 -20.45
CA LYS A 63 -16.71 -14.17 -19.95
C LYS A 63 -15.64 -13.11 -19.72
N ARG A 64 -16.06 -11.84 -19.82
CA ARG A 64 -15.24 -10.70 -19.39
C ARG A 64 -15.11 -10.74 -17.87
N TRP A 65 -14.03 -10.19 -17.33
CA TRP A 65 -13.76 -10.20 -15.89
C TRP A 65 -14.96 -9.68 -15.07
N LYS A 66 -15.50 -8.52 -15.46
CA LYS A 66 -16.67 -7.91 -14.80
C LYS A 66 -17.94 -8.78 -14.83
N ASP A 67 -18.04 -9.72 -15.76
CA ASP A 67 -19.20 -10.60 -15.94
C ASP A 67 -18.99 -11.96 -15.23
N LEU A 68 -17.81 -12.20 -14.63
CA LEU A 68 -17.54 -13.37 -13.79
C LEU A 68 -18.19 -13.20 -12.41
N PRO A 69 -18.67 -14.30 -11.78
CA PRO A 69 -19.12 -14.26 -10.39
C PRO A 69 -18.04 -13.72 -9.46
N GLU A 70 -18.44 -12.97 -8.43
CA GLU A 70 -17.50 -12.36 -7.47
C GLU A 70 -16.60 -13.40 -6.78
N GLU A 71 -17.16 -14.57 -6.45
CA GLU A 71 -16.40 -15.69 -5.88
C GLU A 71 -15.30 -16.20 -6.83
N VAL A 72 -15.53 -16.17 -8.15
CA VAL A 72 -14.51 -16.53 -9.14
C VAL A 72 -13.44 -15.45 -9.24
N GLN A 73 -13.83 -14.17 -9.17
CA GLN A 73 -12.86 -13.07 -9.14
C GLN A 73 -11.96 -13.18 -7.89
N LYS A 74 -12.55 -13.43 -6.72
CA LYS A 74 -11.83 -13.68 -5.46
C LYS A 74 -10.94 -14.91 -5.53
N LEU A 75 -11.42 -16.01 -6.14
CA LEU A 75 -10.61 -17.21 -6.37
C LEU A 75 -9.32 -16.88 -7.16
N PHE A 76 -9.42 -16.07 -8.21
CA PHE A 76 -8.23 -15.68 -8.99
C PHE A 76 -7.27 -14.79 -8.17
N LEU A 77 -7.81 -13.84 -7.42
CA LEU A 77 -7.02 -12.87 -6.67
C LEU A 77 -6.38 -13.49 -5.41
N TYR A 78 -7.12 -14.29 -4.66
CA TYR A 78 -6.79 -14.74 -3.31
C TYR A 78 -6.67 -16.25 -3.14
N GLY A 79 -7.02 -17.02 -4.18
CA GLY A 79 -6.81 -18.46 -4.20
C GLY A 79 -7.99 -19.29 -3.71
N SER A 80 -7.78 -20.61 -3.65
CA SER A 80 -8.79 -21.61 -3.24
C SER A 80 -8.73 -21.97 -1.75
N GLY A 81 -7.90 -21.27 -0.97
CA GLY A 81 -7.68 -21.59 0.44
C GLY A 81 -7.09 -22.99 0.61
N GLN A 82 -7.83 -23.88 1.29
CA GLN A 82 -7.43 -25.27 1.54
C GLN A 82 -8.00 -26.26 0.51
N GLU A 83 -8.86 -25.80 -0.40
CA GLU A 83 -9.45 -26.67 -1.40
C GLU A 83 -8.40 -27.06 -2.46
N GLU A 84 -8.18 -28.36 -2.61
CA GLU A 84 -7.30 -28.91 -3.63
C GLU A 84 -7.98 -29.01 -4.99
N ILE A 85 -7.23 -28.61 -6.01
CA ILE A 85 -7.68 -28.60 -7.41
C ILE A 85 -6.71 -29.46 -8.20
N ARG A 86 -7.26 -30.32 -9.07
CA ARG A 86 -6.47 -31.15 -9.95
C ARG A 86 -6.05 -30.34 -11.17
N PHE A 87 -4.76 -30.06 -11.27
CA PHE A 87 -4.15 -29.43 -12.43
C PHE A 87 -3.52 -30.48 -13.34
N ARG A 88 -3.70 -30.31 -14.65
CA ARG A 88 -3.00 -31.07 -15.68
C ARG A 88 -2.14 -30.10 -16.47
N PHE A 89 -0.83 -30.29 -16.40
CA PHE A 89 0.12 -29.46 -17.13
C PHE A 89 0.75 -30.22 -18.29
N ASP A 90 0.95 -29.53 -19.40
CA ASP A 90 1.71 -29.98 -20.57
C ASP A 90 2.87 -29.02 -20.80
N GLU A 91 4.07 -29.50 -20.48
CA GLU A 91 5.33 -28.78 -20.67
C GLU A 91 6.13 -29.43 -21.80
N GLY A 92 5.83 -29.00 -23.03
CA GLY A 92 6.57 -29.44 -24.21
C GLY A 92 6.42 -30.94 -24.51
N GLY A 93 5.22 -31.50 -24.28
CA GLY A 93 4.91 -32.91 -24.53
C GLY A 93 5.05 -33.81 -23.30
N ARG A 94 5.60 -33.30 -22.19
CA ARG A 94 5.56 -33.99 -20.89
C ARG A 94 4.31 -33.56 -20.15
N VAL A 95 3.37 -34.50 -20.03
CA VAL A 95 2.12 -34.29 -19.30
C VAL A 95 2.29 -34.80 -17.88
N TYR A 96 1.98 -33.96 -16.89
CA TYR A 96 1.89 -34.36 -15.49
C TYR A 96 0.64 -33.78 -14.86
N GLU A 97 0.18 -34.44 -13.80
CA GLU A 97 -0.99 -34.02 -13.03
C GLU A 97 -0.60 -33.84 -11.58
N VAL A 98 -1.13 -32.79 -10.95
CA VAL A 98 -0.88 -32.46 -9.56
C VAL A 98 -2.16 -31.95 -8.91
N SER A 99 -2.46 -32.44 -7.72
CA SER A 99 -3.49 -31.87 -6.85
C SER A 99 -2.84 -30.94 -5.85
N ARG A 100 -3.31 -29.70 -5.80
CA ARG A 100 -2.85 -28.69 -4.84
C ARG A 100 -3.87 -27.56 -4.75
N SER A 101 -3.78 -26.75 -3.69
CA SER A 101 -4.51 -25.49 -3.65
C SER A 101 -3.94 -24.48 -4.65
N PHE A 102 -4.82 -23.61 -5.16
CA PHE A 102 -4.42 -22.46 -5.93
C PHE A 102 -4.13 -21.30 -4.98
N GLU A 103 -2.88 -20.81 -4.98
CA GLU A 103 -2.42 -19.75 -4.06
C GLU A 103 -3.13 -18.41 -4.28
N GLY A 104 -3.63 -18.14 -5.49
CA GLY A 104 -4.09 -16.81 -5.87
C GLY A 104 -2.96 -15.92 -6.37
N ILE A 105 -3.30 -14.90 -7.15
CA ILE A 105 -2.32 -14.02 -7.77
C ILE A 105 -1.68 -13.08 -6.74
N ILE A 106 -2.47 -12.48 -5.86
CA ILE A 106 -1.97 -11.53 -4.86
C ILE A 106 -1.08 -12.24 -3.83
N PRO A 107 -1.51 -13.32 -3.16
CA PRO A 107 -0.65 -14.03 -2.21
C PRO A 107 0.65 -14.55 -2.84
N ASN A 108 0.59 -15.02 -4.10
CA ASN A 108 1.77 -15.45 -4.84
C ASN A 108 2.77 -14.30 -5.05
N MET A 109 2.29 -13.12 -5.46
CA MET A 109 3.15 -11.95 -5.62
C MET A 109 3.70 -11.44 -4.29
N GLU A 110 2.89 -11.42 -3.23
CA GLU A 110 3.35 -11.04 -1.88
C GLU A 110 4.49 -11.93 -1.38
N ARG A 111 4.32 -13.25 -1.51
CA ARG A 111 5.34 -14.22 -1.13
C ARG A 111 6.59 -14.06 -1.99
N ARG A 112 6.45 -14.01 -3.32
CA ARG A 112 7.59 -13.86 -4.24
C ARG A 112 8.34 -12.55 -4.03
N TYR A 113 7.64 -11.45 -3.74
CA TYR A 113 8.25 -10.16 -3.44
C TYR A 113 9.12 -10.22 -2.18
N ARG A 114 8.63 -10.92 -1.14
CA ARG A 114 9.36 -11.12 0.11
C ARG A 114 10.56 -12.06 -0.04
N GLU A 115 10.43 -13.10 -0.86
CA GLU A 115 11.43 -14.17 -0.98
C GLU A 115 12.50 -13.91 -2.06
N THR A 116 12.24 -13.05 -3.04
CA THR A 116 13.16 -12.86 -4.17
C THR A 116 14.31 -11.91 -3.85
N ASP A 117 15.53 -12.29 -4.22
CA ASP A 117 16.71 -11.40 -4.20
C ASP A 117 16.92 -10.66 -5.54
N SER A 118 16.10 -10.94 -6.56
CA SER A 118 16.21 -10.30 -7.87
C SER A 118 15.59 -8.91 -7.87
N ALA A 119 16.41 -7.87 -8.02
CA ALA A 119 15.95 -6.49 -8.15
C ALA A 119 14.94 -6.33 -9.30
N TRP A 120 15.24 -6.89 -10.47
CA TRP A 120 14.34 -6.86 -11.63
C TRP A 120 12.99 -7.51 -11.33
N SER A 121 12.98 -8.66 -10.62
CA SER A 121 11.71 -9.30 -10.26
C SER A 121 10.90 -8.46 -9.26
N ARG A 122 11.57 -7.73 -8.34
CA ARG A 122 10.88 -6.83 -7.40
C ARG A 122 10.27 -5.66 -8.14
N GLU A 123 11.04 -4.96 -8.98
CA GLU A 123 10.57 -3.82 -9.77
C GLU A 123 9.39 -4.20 -10.67
N GLU A 124 9.42 -5.38 -11.29
CA GLU A 124 8.32 -5.90 -12.12
C GLU A 124 7.01 -6.04 -11.31
N MET A 125 7.10 -6.50 -10.06
CA MET A 125 5.96 -6.69 -9.16
C MET A 125 5.48 -5.37 -8.53
N GLU A 126 6.39 -4.43 -8.23
CA GLU A 126 6.06 -3.12 -7.66
C GLU A 126 5.08 -2.32 -8.52
N ARG A 127 5.04 -2.58 -9.84
CA ARG A 127 4.06 -1.95 -10.74
C ARG A 127 2.60 -2.32 -10.45
N TYR A 128 2.38 -3.38 -9.68
CA TYR A 128 1.05 -3.79 -9.22
C TYR A 128 0.80 -3.41 -7.76
N GLN A 129 1.72 -2.67 -7.14
CA GLN A 129 1.56 -2.19 -5.77
C GLN A 129 1.03 -0.77 -5.72
N ASN A 130 0.34 -0.48 -4.64
CA ASN A 130 -0.09 0.85 -4.27
C ASN A 130 0.26 1.10 -2.80
N ASN A 131 0.27 2.37 -2.42
CA ASN A 131 0.54 2.79 -1.05
C ASN A 131 -0.78 3.05 -0.34
N ARG A 132 -0.88 2.60 0.90
CA ARG A 132 -1.91 3.03 1.84
C ARG A 132 -1.26 3.53 3.13
N PRO A 133 -1.95 4.35 3.95
CA PRO A 133 -1.46 4.68 5.28
C PRO A 133 -1.16 3.41 6.07
N CYS A 134 -0.01 3.39 6.75
CA CYS A 134 0.36 2.25 7.59
C CYS A 134 -0.67 2.10 8.72
N GLY A 135 -1.24 0.90 8.89
CA GLY A 135 -2.27 0.64 9.89
C GLY A 135 -1.76 0.78 11.33
N ALA A 136 -0.47 0.53 11.56
CA ALA A 136 0.12 0.59 12.90
C ALA A 136 0.39 2.02 13.40
N CYS A 137 0.76 2.94 12.50
CA CYS A 137 1.01 4.35 12.88
C CYS A 137 -0.02 5.32 12.28
N SER A 138 -1.04 4.83 11.59
CA SER A 138 -2.05 5.62 10.88
C SER A 138 -1.47 6.66 9.91
N GLY A 139 -0.29 6.42 9.35
CA GLY A 139 0.41 7.41 8.50
C GLY A 139 1.43 8.28 9.22
N TYR A 140 1.43 8.35 10.55
CA TYR A 140 2.26 9.28 11.32
C TYR A 140 3.74 8.93 11.45
N ARG A 141 4.18 7.80 10.88
CA ARG A 141 5.60 7.38 10.81
C ARG A 141 6.28 7.06 12.14
N LEU A 142 5.60 7.25 13.26
CA LEU A 142 6.19 7.19 14.60
C LEU A 142 5.61 6.04 15.42
N LYS A 143 6.34 5.66 16.47
CA LYS A 143 5.86 4.70 17.47
C LYS A 143 4.71 5.28 18.30
N PRO A 144 3.82 4.43 18.84
CA PRO A 144 2.75 4.88 19.73
C PRO A 144 3.26 5.72 20.91
N GLU A 145 4.41 5.40 21.50
CA GLU A 145 4.99 6.14 22.63
C GLU A 145 5.40 7.56 22.23
N ALA A 146 5.90 7.76 21.00
CA ALA A 146 6.22 9.08 20.47
C ALA A 146 4.95 9.90 20.17
N LEU A 147 3.88 9.24 19.71
CA LEU A 147 2.58 9.87 19.47
C LEU A 147 1.79 10.14 20.76
N ALA A 148 2.17 9.52 21.87
CA ALA A 148 1.57 9.80 23.18
C ALA A 148 2.00 11.15 23.76
N VAL A 149 3.13 11.70 23.30
CA VAL A 149 3.62 13.01 23.75
C VAL A 149 2.83 14.13 23.06
N LYS A 150 2.17 14.95 23.87
CA LYS A 150 1.28 16.03 23.40
C LYS A 150 1.71 17.40 23.88
N ILE A 151 1.57 18.40 23.01
CA ILE A 151 1.74 19.83 23.29
C ILE A 151 0.45 20.51 22.83
N GLY A 152 -0.15 21.35 23.67
CA GLY A 152 -1.43 21.99 23.34
C GLY A 152 -2.54 21.00 22.95
N GLY A 153 -2.54 19.80 23.55
CA GLY A 153 -3.52 18.73 23.26
C GLY A 153 -3.24 17.87 22.02
N LEU A 154 -2.23 18.20 21.22
CA LEU A 154 -1.92 17.52 19.97
C LEU A 154 -0.55 16.83 20.01
N HIS A 155 -0.43 15.70 19.32
CA HIS A 155 0.87 15.06 19.11
C HIS A 155 1.54 15.58 17.83
N VAL A 156 2.85 15.33 17.70
CA VAL A 156 3.67 15.85 16.58
C VAL A 156 3.08 15.51 15.20
N GLY A 157 2.57 14.28 15.02
CA GLY A 157 1.91 13.86 13.78
C GLY A 157 0.73 14.74 13.36
N GLN A 158 -0.14 15.12 14.29
CA GLN A 158 -1.29 16.00 14.00
C GLN A 158 -0.83 17.40 13.60
N VAL A 159 0.19 17.93 14.27
CA VAL A 159 0.73 19.27 13.97
C VAL A 159 1.33 19.33 12.56
N VAL A 160 2.00 18.27 12.11
CA VAL A 160 2.58 18.26 10.75
C VAL A 160 1.57 17.97 9.64
N GLU A 161 0.41 17.38 9.97
CA GLU A 161 -0.70 17.18 9.03
C GLU A 161 -1.57 18.41 8.81
N MET A 162 -1.53 19.37 9.74
CA MET A 162 -2.17 20.67 9.55
C MET A 162 -1.61 21.37 8.32
N SER A 163 -2.45 22.21 7.69
CA SER A 163 -1.93 23.21 6.76
C SER A 163 -0.93 24.11 7.48
N ILE A 164 0.04 24.65 6.75
CA ILE A 164 1.02 25.60 7.31
C ILE A 164 0.31 26.78 7.98
N LYS A 165 -0.82 27.23 7.43
CA LYS A 165 -1.68 28.26 8.04
C LYS A 165 -2.19 27.85 9.43
N GLU A 166 -2.75 26.65 9.55
CA GLU A 166 -3.27 26.13 10.82
C GLU A 166 -2.14 25.87 11.82
N ALA A 167 -1.02 25.31 11.36
CA ALA A 167 0.16 25.08 12.19
C ALA A 167 0.76 26.39 12.73
N PHE A 168 0.76 27.45 11.91
CA PHE A 168 1.18 28.79 12.31
C PHE A 168 0.27 29.36 13.40
N ALA A 169 -1.04 29.30 13.22
CA ALA A 169 -1.99 29.70 14.25
C ALA A 169 -1.83 28.87 15.54
N TRP A 170 -1.64 27.56 15.41
CA TRP A 170 -1.41 26.67 16.54
C TRP A 170 -0.18 27.07 17.35
N VAL A 171 0.98 27.30 16.72
CA VAL A 171 2.22 27.63 17.44
C VAL A 171 2.14 28.98 18.19
N GLU A 172 1.29 29.91 17.75
CA GLU A 172 1.04 31.17 18.46
C GLU A 172 0.21 30.96 19.74
N THR A 173 -0.69 29.97 19.75
CA THR A 173 -1.54 29.66 20.91
C THR A 173 -0.87 28.73 21.94
N VAL A 174 0.09 27.91 21.52
CA VAL A 174 0.79 26.93 22.38
C VAL A 174 1.35 27.53 23.67
N PRO A 175 2.02 28.70 23.69
CA PRO A 175 2.57 29.28 24.92
C PRO A 175 1.55 29.42 26.06
N ALA A 176 0.27 29.69 25.74
CA ALA A 176 -0.80 29.81 26.73
C ALA A 176 -1.13 28.48 27.41
N THR A 177 -0.77 27.35 26.80
CA THR A 177 -0.99 25.99 27.33
C THR A 177 0.18 25.47 28.17
N LEU A 178 1.30 26.19 28.20
CA LEU A 178 2.54 25.78 28.87
C LEU A 178 2.70 26.50 30.22
N SER A 179 3.34 25.82 31.18
CA SER A 179 3.76 26.46 32.42
C SER A 179 4.90 27.46 32.18
N ASN A 180 5.11 28.39 33.10
CA ASN A 180 6.19 29.39 33.01
C ASN A 180 7.57 28.75 32.77
N GLN A 181 7.89 27.66 33.48
CA GLN A 181 9.14 26.93 33.29
C GLN A 181 9.26 26.32 31.88
N LYS A 182 8.20 25.69 31.38
CA LYS A 182 8.19 25.12 30.03
C LYS A 182 8.31 26.21 28.96
N ASN A 183 7.65 27.35 29.17
CA ASN A 183 7.75 28.52 28.30
C ASN A 183 9.17 29.10 28.27
N GLU A 184 9.86 29.16 29.41
CA GLU A 184 11.25 29.62 29.45
C GLU A 184 12.17 28.71 28.61
N ILE A 185 12.01 27.39 28.74
CA ILE A 185 12.79 26.40 27.97
C ILE A 185 12.43 26.45 26.48
N ALA A 186 11.15 26.52 26.15
CA ALA A 186 10.65 26.43 24.78
C ALA A 186 10.72 27.75 24.00
N ARG A 187 11.04 28.89 24.63
CA ARG A 187 11.01 30.24 24.03
C ARG A 187 11.75 30.30 22.70
N ALA A 188 13.00 29.84 22.66
CA ALA A 188 13.82 29.88 21.44
C ALA A 188 13.28 28.97 20.34
N ILE A 189 12.81 27.77 20.70
CA ILE A 189 12.28 26.77 19.77
C ILE A 189 10.96 27.25 19.14
N LEU A 190 10.04 27.76 19.97
CA LEU A 190 8.75 28.29 19.51
C LEU A 190 8.93 29.51 18.62
N LYS A 191 9.92 30.37 18.90
CA LYS A 191 10.28 31.50 18.05
C LYS A 191 10.71 31.02 16.65
N GLU A 192 11.65 30.08 16.59
CA GLU A 192 12.17 29.55 15.32
C GLU A 192 11.08 28.86 14.48
N ILE A 193 10.23 28.05 15.10
CA ILE A 193 9.11 27.38 14.41
C ILE A 193 8.15 28.42 13.84
N ARG A 194 7.79 29.44 14.64
CA ARG A 194 6.90 30.53 14.20
C ARG A 194 7.49 31.31 13.04
N GLU A 195 8.77 31.66 13.09
CA GLU A 195 9.44 32.41 12.02
C GLU A 195 9.48 31.62 10.71
N ARG A 196 9.77 30.31 10.75
CA ARG A 196 9.77 29.45 9.56
C ARG A 196 8.38 29.26 8.97
N LEU A 197 7.37 29.00 9.81
CA LEU A 197 5.99 28.88 9.37
C LEU A 197 5.48 30.21 8.79
N GLY A 198 5.77 31.33 9.45
CA GLY A 198 5.41 32.66 8.97
C GLY A 198 6.08 33.00 7.63
N PHE A 199 7.34 32.60 7.44
CA PHE A 199 7.99 32.71 6.13
C PHE A 199 7.24 31.93 5.05
N LEU A 200 6.86 30.67 5.31
CA LEU A 200 6.11 29.84 4.36
C LEU A 200 4.72 30.43 4.01
N VAL A 201 4.06 31.06 4.99
CA VAL A 201 2.82 31.82 4.75
C VAL A 201 3.09 33.02 3.84
N ASN A 202 4.11 33.82 4.14
CA ASN A 202 4.43 35.02 3.37
C ASN A 202 4.78 34.75 1.90
N VAL A 203 5.33 33.56 1.59
CA VAL A 203 5.61 33.14 0.20
C VAL A 203 4.43 32.42 -0.48
N GLY A 204 3.27 32.31 0.18
CA GLY A 204 2.04 31.76 -0.38
C GLY A 204 1.92 30.23 -0.35
N LEU A 205 2.74 29.53 0.43
CA LEU A 205 2.70 28.06 0.57
C LEU A 205 1.77 27.58 1.70
N GLU A 206 0.93 28.47 2.23
CA GLU A 206 0.10 28.27 3.42
C GLU A 206 -0.92 27.12 3.34
N TYR A 207 -1.25 26.68 2.12
CA TYR A 207 -2.19 25.57 1.84
C TYR A 207 -1.53 24.19 1.91
N LEU A 208 -0.20 24.12 1.93
CA LEU A 208 0.55 22.87 2.05
C LEU A 208 0.62 22.41 3.50
N THR A 209 0.89 21.12 3.70
CA THR A 209 1.16 20.53 5.02
C THR A 209 2.65 20.23 5.17
N LEU A 210 3.15 20.18 6.41
CA LEU A 210 4.54 19.77 6.69
C LEU A 210 4.76 18.27 6.44
N SER A 211 3.70 17.47 6.47
CA SER A 211 3.72 16.02 6.20
C SER A 211 3.78 15.66 4.71
N ARG A 212 3.60 16.63 3.80
CA ARG A 212 3.57 16.38 2.35
C ARG A 212 4.92 15.84 1.86
N ALA A 213 4.86 14.77 1.06
CA ALA A 213 6.06 14.17 0.48
C ALA A 213 6.76 15.12 -0.49
N ALA A 214 8.05 15.38 -0.29
CA ALA A 214 8.83 16.31 -1.08
C ALA A 214 8.87 15.97 -2.58
N GLY A 215 8.83 14.69 -2.95
CA GLY A 215 8.80 14.25 -4.35
C GLY A 215 7.47 14.48 -5.08
N THR A 216 6.48 15.08 -4.42
CA THR A 216 5.16 15.40 -5.01
C THR A 216 4.92 16.90 -5.15
N LEU A 217 5.96 17.71 -4.93
CA LEU A 217 5.95 19.17 -5.06
C LEU A 217 6.57 19.60 -6.39
#